data_AF-A0A7C4ZKE9-F1
#
_entry.id   AF-A0A7C4ZKE9-F1
#
_cell.length_a   1.000
_cell.length_b   1.000
_cell.length_c   1.000
_cell.angle_alpha   90.00
_cell.angle_beta   90.00
_cell.angle_gamma   90.00
#
_symmetry.space_group_name_H-M   'P 1'
#
loop_
_entity.id
_entity.type
_entity.pdbx_description
1 polymer ?
#
loop_
_entity_poly.entity_id
_entity_poly.type
_entity_poly.pdbx_seq_one_letter_code
_entity_poly.pdbx_strand_id
1 'polypeptide(L)'
;MLNRSIKRHMKTYRTYSNFYITYINKGTNKSKTEHIRERPKMEETFRKEIVQRITKNLLDIQILRLINAEPMWGYKIKKQIETLSGVKLRHGALYPLLNRMEREGFLTSQKQKQGKRTRKVYTITAKGKQYIEAYYTILKGQIP
;
A
#
# COMPACT_ATOMS: atom_id res chain seq x y z
N MET A 1 2.00 20.68 17.63
CA MET A 1 0.66 20.05 17.75
C MET A 1 0.08 19.85 16.34
N LEU A 2 -0.38 18.64 15.97
CA LEU A 2 -0.79 18.33 14.58
C LEU A 2 -2.17 18.94 14.23
N ASN A 3 -2.25 19.64 13.09
CA ASN A 3 -3.42 20.40 12.61
C ASN A 3 -4.70 19.54 12.47
N ARG A 4 -5.86 20.09 12.85
CA ARG A 4 -7.19 19.44 12.82
C ARG A 4 -7.59 18.90 11.43
N SER A 5 -7.06 19.48 10.34
CA SER A 5 -7.27 18.99 8.97
C SER A 5 -6.54 17.67 8.69
N ILE A 6 -5.32 17.51 9.22
CA ILE A 6 -4.49 16.30 9.05
C ILE A 6 -5.09 15.13 9.84
N LYS A 7 -5.62 15.40 11.05
CA LYS A 7 -6.31 14.38 11.86
C LYS A 7 -7.58 13.84 11.19
N ARG A 8 -8.33 14.68 10.46
CA ARG A 8 -9.51 14.26 9.68
C ARG A 8 -9.10 13.39 8.47
N HIS A 9 -8.08 13.78 7.73
CA HIS A 9 -7.57 12.98 6.61
C HIS A 9 -7.04 11.61 7.06
N MET A 10 -6.28 11.54 8.17
CA MET A 10 -5.80 10.27 8.72
C MET A 10 -6.92 9.35 9.22
N LYS A 11 -8.04 9.91 9.70
CA LYS A 11 -9.22 9.13 10.10
C LYS A 11 -9.88 8.49 8.87
N THR A 12 -10.00 9.22 7.76
CA THR A 12 -10.53 8.72 6.49
C THR A 12 -9.64 7.64 5.86
N TYR A 13 -8.31 7.81 5.88
CA TYR A 13 -7.38 6.78 5.39
C TYR A 13 -7.39 5.50 6.24
N ARG A 14 -7.59 5.61 7.56
CA ARG A 14 -7.75 4.45 8.44
C ARG A 14 -9.03 3.68 8.11
N THR A 15 -10.11 4.37 7.75
CA THR A 15 -11.37 3.75 7.30
C THR A 15 -11.24 3.08 5.93
N TYR A 16 -10.60 3.71 4.95
CA TYR A 16 -10.36 3.10 3.63
C TYR A 16 -9.38 1.92 3.69
N SER A 17 -8.32 2.03 4.51
CA SER A 17 -7.39 0.93 4.77
C SER A 17 -8.10 -0.25 5.42
N ASN A 18 -9.01 0.01 6.37
CA ASN A 18 -9.83 -1.04 6.98
C ASN A 18 -10.83 -1.63 5.99
N PHE A 19 -11.48 -0.83 5.14
CA PHE A 19 -12.40 -1.34 4.13
C PHE A 19 -11.70 -2.24 3.10
N TYR A 20 -10.52 -1.83 2.61
CA TYR A 20 -9.73 -2.63 1.67
C TYR A 20 -9.20 -3.92 2.32
N ILE A 21 -8.74 -3.86 3.58
CA ILE A 21 -8.30 -5.04 4.35
C ILE A 21 -9.48 -5.97 4.67
N THR A 22 -10.65 -5.45 5.06
CA THR A 22 -11.86 -6.24 5.31
C THR A 22 -12.38 -6.87 4.02
N TYR A 23 -12.31 -6.17 2.89
CA TYR A 23 -12.72 -6.71 1.58
C TYR A 23 -11.80 -7.85 1.10
N ILE A 24 -10.49 -7.75 1.35
CA ILE A 24 -9.53 -8.81 1.03
C ILE A 24 -9.65 -10.00 2.01
N ASN A 25 -9.89 -9.76 3.31
CA ASN A 25 -10.00 -10.81 4.32
C ASN A 25 -11.39 -11.47 4.42
N LYS A 26 -12.45 -10.87 3.85
CA LYS A 26 -13.77 -11.53 3.71
C LYS A 26 -13.76 -12.72 2.74
N GLY A 27 -12.66 -12.98 2.05
CA GLY A 27 -12.45 -14.18 1.23
C GLY A 27 -12.16 -15.47 2.02
N THR A 28 -12.09 -15.46 3.35
CA THR A 28 -11.71 -16.66 4.13
C THR A 28 -12.54 -16.92 5.39
N ASN A 29 -13.83 -16.55 5.44
CA ASN A 29 -14.70 -17.01 6.53
C ASN A 29 -16.06 -17.50 6.02
N LYS A 30 -16.16 -18.83 5.90
CA LYS A 30 -17.41 -19.58 5.65
C LYS A 30 -18.28 -19.50 6.91
N SER A 31 -19.34 -18.69 6.88
CA SER A 31 -20.67 -18.99 7.44
C SER A 31 -21.45 -17.69 7.73
N LYS A 32 -22.31 -17.31 6.79
CA LYS A 32 -23.71 -16.91 7.02
C LYS A 32 -24.36 -16.68 5.66
N THR A 33 -25.43 -17.42 5.47
CA THR A 33 -26.21 -17.70 4.26
C THR A 33 -27.07 -16.50 3.85
N GLU A 34 -26.66 -15.78 2.82
CA GLU A 34 -27.54 -15.02 1.92
C GLU A 34 -26.92 -15.08 0.51
N HIS A 35 -27.68 -15.59 -0.46
CA HIS A 35 -27.40 -15.73 -1.89
C HIS A 35 -26.00 -15.31 -2.39
N ILE A 36 -25.03 -16.24 -2.34
CA ILE A 36 -23.81 -16.13 -3.15
C ILE A 36 -24.22 -16.43 -4.59
N ARG A 37 -24.66 -15.40 -5.32
CA ARG A 37 -24.57 -15.43 -6.78
C ARG A 37 -23.08 -15.59 -7.08
N GLU A 38 -22.67 -16.74 -7.60
CA GLU A 38 -21.30 -16.94 -8.06
C GLU A 38 -20.96 -15.78 -8.99
N ARG A 39 -19.95 -14.96 -8.64
CA ARG A 39 -19.52 -13.88 -9.53
C ARG A 39 -19.18 -14.51 -10.87
N PRO A 40 -19.65 -13.94 -12.00
CA PRO A 40 -19.32 -14.50 -13.30
C PRO A 40 -17.80 -14.59 -13.44
N LYS A 41 -17.29 -15.77 -13.85
CA LYS A 41 -15.84 -16.08 -13.96
C LYS A 41 -15.03 -15.02 -14.73
N MET A 42 -15.70 -14.32 -15.64
CA MET A 42 -15.18 -13.20 -16.42
C MET A 42 -14.86 -11.96 -15.56
N GLU A 43 -15.75 -11.61 -14.62
CA GLU A 43 -15.58 -10.48 -13.69
C GLU A 43 -14.39 -10.70 -12.75
N GLU A 44 -14.21 -11.93 -12.24
CA GLU A 44 -13.07 -12.29 -11.39
C GLU A 44 -11.74 -12.20 -12.17
N THR A 45 -11.74 -12.59 -13.45
CA THR A 45 -10.58 -12.48 -14.34
C THR A 45 -10.15 -11.03 -14.53
N PHE A 46 -11.09 -10.15 -14.93
CA PHE A 46 -10.80 -8.73 -15.11
C PHE A 46 -10.34 -8.06 -13.82
N ARG A 47 -10.97 -8.40 -12.68
CA ARG A 47 -10.55 -7.90 -11.37
C ARG A 47 -9.09 -8.28 -11.08
N LYS A 48 -8.72 -9.53 -11.29
CA LYS A 48 -7.35 -10.01 -11.04
C LYS A 48 -6.33 -9.29 -11.92
N GLU A 49 -6.64 -9.09 -13.20
CA GLU A 49 -5.79 -8.37 -14.15
C GLU A 49 -5.60 -6.91 -13.73
N ILE A 50 -6.69 -6.23 -13.37
CA ILE A 50 -6.66 -4.84 -12.91
C ILE A 50 -5.82 -4.72 -11.63
N VAL A 51 -6.05 -5.59 -10.63
CA VAL A 51 -5.26 -5.59 -9.38
C VAL A 51 -3.78 -5.83 -9.66
N GLN A 52 -3.46 -6.75 -10.56
CA GLN A 52 -2.07 -7.04 -10.93
C GLN A 52 -1.41 -5.85 -11.63
N ARG A 53 -2.12 -5.18 -12.54
CA ARG A 53 -1.63 -4.00 -13.26
C ARG A 53 -1.42 -2.82 -12.31
N ILE A 54 -2.42 -2.50 -11.47
CA ILE A 54 -2.35 -1.42 -10.47
C ILE A 54 -1.20 -1.67 -9.51
N THR A 55 -1.06 -2.89 -8.98
CA THR A 55 -0.02 -3.19 -7.98
C THR A 55 1.39 -3.06 -8.57
N LYS A 56 1.60 -3.51 -9.81
CA LYS A 56 2.91 -3.41 -10.46
C LYS A 56 3.25 -1.99 -10.88
N ASN A 57 2.30 -1.29 -11.49
CA ASN A 57 2.55 0.02 -12.09
C ASN A 57 2.60 1.15 -11.06
N LEU A 58 1.96 0.98 -9.91
CA LEU A 58 1.87 1.99 -8.85
C LEU A 58 2.58 1.54 -7.57
N LEU A 59 3.61 0.68 -7.72
CA LEU A 59 4.30 0.08 -6.59
C LEU A 59 4.93 1.12 -5.66
N ASP A 60 5.47 2.20 -6.23
CA ASP A 60 6.01 3.36 -5.52
C ASP A 60 4.97 4.02 -4.62
N ILE A 61 3.76 4.28 -5.13
CA ILE A 61 2.65 4.85 -4.37
C ILE A 61 2.23 3.90 -3.26
N GLN A 62 2.13 2.59 -3.52
CA GLN A 62 1.78 1.61 -2.48
C GLN A 62 2.83 1.59 -1.36
N ILE A 63 4.12 1.65 -1.70
CA ILE A 63 5.21 1.74 -0.72
C ILE A 63 5.09 3.02 0.12
N LEU A 64 4.92 4.19 -0.52
CA LEU A 64 4.81 5.46 0.18
C LEU A 64 3.61 5.47 1.13
N ARG A 65 2.45 4.93 0.71
CA ARG A 65 1.26 4.83 1.55
C ARG A 65 1.50 3.99 2.80
N LEU A 66 2.17 2.84 2.65
CA LEU A 66 2.50 1.98 3.79
C LEU A 66 3.45 2.68 4.76
N ILE A 67 4.54 3.26 4.25
CA ILE A 67 5.53 3.95 5.08
C ILE A 67 4.96 5.22 5.74
N ASN A 68 3.98 5.88 5.11
CA ASN A 68 3.28 7.01 5.70
C ASN A 68 2.40 6.62 6.88
N ALA A 69 1.87 5.38 6.90
CA ALA A 69 1.12 4.88 8.04
C ALA A 69 2.03 4.56 9.23
N GLU A 70 3.18 3.94 8.98
CA GLU A 70 4.22 3.68 9.99
C GLU A 70 5.59 3.44 9.30
N PRO A 71 6.73 3.79 9.95
CA PRO A 71 8.04 3.40 9.44
C PRO A 71 8.20 1.88 9.30
N MET A 72 8.83 1.41 8.21
CA MET A 72 8.93 -0.02 7.91
C MET A 72 10.26 -0.44 7.28
N TRP A 73 10.68 -1.69 7.50
CA TRP A 73 11.80 -2.30 6.77
C TRP A 73 11.33 -3.05 5.52
N GLY A 74 12.25 -3.22 4.55
CA GLY A 74 11.95 -3.75 3.21
C GLY A 74 11.14 -5.06 3.20
N TYR A 75 11.48 -6.04 4.04
CA TYR A 75 10.71 -7.28 4.12
C TYR A 75 9.25 -7.07 4.60
N LYS A 76 9.02 -6.19 5.59
CA LYS A 76 7.66 -5.87 6.07
C LYS A 76 6.85 -5.20 4.96
N ILE A 77 7.45 -4.27 4.21
CA ILE A 77 6.84 -3.61 3.04
C ILE A 77 6.43 -4.65 1.99
N LYS A 78 7.37 -5.55 1.60
CA LYS A 78 7.09 -6.63 0.64
C LYS A 78 5.88 -7.45 1.09
N LYS A 79 5.92 -7.95 2.32
CA LYS A 79 4.88 -8.83 2.87
C LYS A 79 3.52 -8.13 2.88
N GLN A 80 3.45 -6.87 3.31
CA GLN A 80 2.20 -6.13 3.32
C GLN A 80 1.64 -5.88 1.92
N ILE A 81 2.47 -5.53 0.94
CA ILE A 81 2.01 -5.35 -0.45
C ILE A 81 1.46 -6.66 -1.00
N GLU A 82 2.17 -7.77 -0.81
CA GLU A 82 1.72 -9.09 -1.28
C GLU A 82 0.43 -9.53 -0.59
N THR A 83 0.29 -9.28 0.72
CA THR A 83 -0.95 -9.58 1.47
C THR A 83 -2.13 -8.72 1.04
N LEU A 84 -1.92 -7.41 0.83
CA LEU A 84 -3.00 -6.48 0.47
C LEU A 84 -3.47 -6.64 -0.98
N SER A 85 -2.57 -7.00 -1.89
CA SER A 85 -2.87 -7.12 -3.32
C SER A 85 -3.15 -8.55 -3.78
N GLY A 86 -2.68 -9.56 -3.05
CA GLY A 86 -2.61 -10.94 -3.55
C GLY A 86 -1.59 -11.14 -4.68
N VAL A 87 -0.78 -10.12 -4.99
CA VAL A 87 0.20 -10.15 -6.09
C VAL A 87 1.60 -10.36 -5.52
N LYS A 88 2.25 -11.45 -5.91
CA LYS A 88 3.66 -11.70 -5.57
C LYS A 88 4.55 -10.67 -6.26
N LEU A 89 5.40 -10.01 -5.48
CA LEU A 89 6.40 -9.10 -6.03
C LEU A 89 7.58 -9.91 -6.56
N ARG A 90 8.04 -9.56 -7.77
CA ARG A 90 9.24 -10.18 -8.37
C ARG A 90 10.44 -9.97 -7.43
N HIS A 91 11.23 -11.02 -7.24
CA HIS A 91 12.49 -10.95 -6.51
C HIS A 91 13.37 -9.90 -7.18
N GLY A 92 13.72 -8.83 -6.45
CA GLY A 92 14.58 -7.75 -6.95
C GLY A 92 13.89 -6.44 -7.37
N ALA A 93 12.56 -6.34 -7.40
CA ALA A 93 11.92 -5.06 -7.77
C ALA A 93 11.91 -4.04 -6.62
N LEU A 94 11.73 -4.52 -5.37
CA LEU A 94 11.48 -3.65 -4.22
C LEU A 94 12.70 -2.83 -3.81
N TYR A 95 13.87 -3.45 -3.67
CA TYR A 95 15.03 -2.76 -3.09
C TYR A 95 15.65 -1.70 -4.02
N PRO A 96 15.79 -1.93 -5.34
CA PRO A 96 16.18 -0.87 -6.27
C PRO A 96 15.20 0.29 -6.26
N LEU A 97 13.89 0.01 -6.17
CA LEU A 97 12.86 1.03 -6.07
C LEU A 97 13.00 1.86 -4.77
N LEU A 98 13.16 1.21 -3.62
CA LEU A 98 13.38 1.89 -2.34
C LEU A 98 14.64 2.77 -2.37
N ASN A 99 15.74 2.27 -2.95
CA ASN A 99 16.96 3.06 -3.11
C ASN A 99 16.74 4.26 -4.05
N ARG A 100 15.99 4.09 -5.15
CA ARG A 100 15.65 5.19 -6.05
C ARG A 100 14.82 6.26 -5.32
N MET A 101 13.76 5.85 -4.63
CA MET A 101 12.87 6.76 -3.90
C MET A 101 13.58 7.51 -2.76
N GLU A 102 14.57 6.89 -2.13
CA GLU A 102 15.45 7.56 -1.16
C GLU A 102 16.35 8.60 -1.83
N ARG A 103 16.99 8.27 -2.96
CA ARG A 103 17.79 9.23 -3.75
C ARG A 103 16.95 10.41 -4.27
N GLU A 104 15.71 10.15 -4.66
CA GLU A 104 14.75 11.17 -5.10
C GLU A 104 14.19 11.99 -3.92
N GLY A 105 14.51 11.63 -2.67
CA GLY A 105 14.10 12.37 -1.48
C GLY A 105 12.66 12.11 -1.04
N PHE A 106 11.99 11.10 -1.57
CA PHE A 106 10.65 10.69 -1.12
C PHE A 106 10.68 9.92 0.21
N LEU A 107 11.80 9.23 0.47
CA LEU A 107 12.04 8.46 1.68
C LEU A 107 13.37 8.88 2.32
N THR A 108 13.46 8.69 3.63
CA THR A 108 14.74 8.59 4.36
C THR A 108 14.83 7.23 5.01
N SER A 109 16.03 6.84 5.44
CA SER A 109 16.20 5.58 6.15
C SER A 109 17.18 5.67 7.32
N GLN A 110 17.02 4.73 8.25
CA GLN A 110 17.93 4.54 9.37
C GLN A 110 18.22 3.05 9.55
N LYS A 111 19.46 2.70 9.93
CA LYS A 111 19.81 1.34 10.32
C LYS A 111 19.34 1.12 11.76
N GLN A 112 18.50 0.13 11.97
CA GLN A 112 18.05 -0.30 13.30
C GLN A 112 18.57 -1.71 13.59
N LYS A 113 19.16 -1.88 14.78
CA LYS A 113 19.56 -3.20 15.29
C LYS A 113 18.38 -3.85 16.01
N GLN A 114 18.09 -5.09 15.66
CA GLN A 114 17.14 -5.95 16.36
C GLN A 114 17.84 -7.27 16.66
N GLY A 115 18.37 -7.41 17.88
CA GLY A 115 19.27 -8.51 18.25
C GLY A 115 20.52 -8.53 17.35
N LYS A 116 20.84 -9.68 16.75
CA LYS A 116 21.97 -9.85 15.82
C LYS A 116 21.71 -9.32 14.41
N ARG A 117 20.49 -8.88 14.08
CA ARG A 117 20.12 -8.44 12.72
C ARG A 117 20.07 -6.91 12.64
N THR A 118 20.73 -6.35 11.63
CA THR A 118 20.59 -4.94 11.27
C THR A 118 19.62 -4.82 10.11
N ARG A 119 18.60 -3.96 10.24
CA ARG A 119 17.60 -3.69 9.19
C ARG A 119 17.59 -2.21 8.85
N LYS A 120 17.41 -1.90 7.57
CA LYS A 120 17.16 -0.54 7.08
C LYS A 120 15.66 -0.26 7.19
N VAL A 121 15.29 0.70 8.02
CA VAL A 121 13.91 1.15 8.23
C VAL A 121 13.70 2.47 7.51
N TYR A 122 12.66 2.53 6.69
CA TYR A 122 12.33 3.69 5.87
C TYR A 122 11.24 4.53 6.54
N THR A 123 11.36 5.84 6.39
CA THR A 123 10.39 6.85 6.83
C THR A 123 10.07 7.77 5.67
N ILE A 124 8.81 8.20 5.54
CA ILE A 124 8.39 9.10 4.46
C ILE A 124 8.82 10.54 4.76
N THR A 125 9.25 11.27 3.73
CA THR A 125 9.59 12.70 3.84
C THR A 125 8.38 13.60 3.58
N ALA A 126 8.54 14.91 3.77
CA ALA A 126 7.54 15.89 3.33
C ALA A 126 7.27 15.82 1.82
N LYS A 127 8.34 15.70 1.00
CA LYS A 127 8.25 15.51 -0.45
C LYS A 127 7.49 14.24 -0.81
N GLY A 128 7.76 13.13 -0.11
CA GLY A 128 7.01 11.88 -0.28
C GLY A 128 5.52 12.02 -0.01
N LYS A 129 5.14 12.75 1.05
CA LYS A 129 3.73 13.02 1.35
C LYS A 129 3.05 13.87 0.27
N GLN A 130 3.71 14.93 -0.19
CA GLN A 130 3.20 15.77 -1.28
C GLN A 130 2.98 14.96 -2.56
N TYR A 131 3.88 14.04 -2.87
CA TYR A 131 3.75 13.16 -4.04
C TYR A 131 2.50 12.26 -3.96
N ILE A 132 2.22 11.66 -2.80
CA ILE A 132 0.99 10.87 -2.59
C ILE A 132 -0.26 11.75 -2.77
N GLU A 133 -0.28 12.96 -2.18
CA GLU A 133 -1.44 13.85 -2.27
C GLU A 133 -1.70 14.31 -3.72
N ALA A 134 -0.64 14.62 -4.47
CA ALA A 134 -0.74 14.92 -5.89
C ALA A 134 -1.33 13.74 -6.68
N TYR A 135 -0.83 12.52 -6.41
CA TYR A 135 -1.37 11.30 -7.02
C TYR A 135 -2.87 11.13 -6.74
N TYR A 136 -3.32 11.33 -5.49
CA TYR A 136 -4.75 11.22 -5.17
C TYR A 136 -5.61 12.27 -5.85
N THR A 137 -5.09 13.49 -5.98
CA THR A 137 -5.79 14.58 -6.66
C THR A 137 -6.00 14.24 -8.14
N ILE A 138 -4.93 13.76 -8.81
CA ILE A 138 -4.99 13.35 -10.22
C ILE A 138 -5.95 12.17 -10.38
N LEU A 139 -5.82 11.12 -9.54
CA LEU A 139 -6.65 9.93 -9.66
C LEU A 139 -8.14 10.25 -9.51
N LYS A 140 -8.50 11.12 -8.56
CA LYS A 140 -9.89 11.57 -8.39
C LYS A 140 -10.43 12.29 -9.62
N GLY A 141 -9.59 13.06 -10.31
CA GLY A 141 -9.98 13.75 -11.55
C GLY A 141 -10.14 12.82 -12.77
N GLN A 142 -9.68 11.57 -12.69
CA GLN A 142 -9.80 10.59 -13.79
C GLN A 142 -11.01 9.66 -13.63
N ILE A 143 -11.68 9.69 -12.49
CA ILE A 143 -12.88 8.88 -12.23
C ILE A 143 -14.08 9.82 -12.40
N PRO A 144 -15.00 9.52 -13.33
CA PRO A 144 -16.17 10.36 -13.60
C PRO A 144 -17.16 10.38 -12.42
#